data_AF-A0A915AS99-F1
#
_entry.id   AF-A0A915AS99-F1
#
_cell.length_a   1.000
_cell.length_b   1.000
_cell.length_c   1.000
_cell.angle_alpha   90.00
_cell.angle_beta   90.00
_cell.angle_gamma   90.00
#
_symmetry.space_group_name_H-M   'P 1'
#
loop_
_entity.id
_entity.type
_entity.pdbx_description
1 polymer ?
#
loop_
_entity_poly.entity_id
_entity_poly.type
_entity_poly.pdbx_seq_one_letter_code
_entity_poly.pdbx_strand_id
1 'polypeptide(L)'
;MYPKANNTKIMLAVVWPDGHTAFPDFYDEEGVTAAWWIEEFVKFHRESLQFDGIWIDMNEPAAFGTNEERPWYFDYADHPNITSLRCPLTGTDSHYDSPPFKTFNVYTYGDNAHLSTKTLCMLAMTARGKARLYDTKSLYGLAETVATFDALHASTGKRGAVISRSTFPSSGRYGGHWLGDNSATWEDLRTAVIGVQEFNMFGIPYVGSDICGFLGDSNEELCLRWHQLGAFHPFARNHNDRASKAHHPTVWPFVADATRNALHFRYYYLPYLYSLHFEASLYGGTVVRPVFFEFPEDEHTHDLSYQFLWGSSIMFLPVVYQGASVVDAYIPNAVWYSIRQSDYGNVIDSGMRTFDAPLHDMIPVLVRGGSIILRQEPSVSTFAARQHTFDLLIALDEKQQASGRFYWDEGEDIVTSFEQHSYFHWTANFSVIATHAVVKVVCKKGSAGGVAVPRLDKIDILGYKNARIPNYVFVNGKRLFVDTVNDHNTLLIVMPKIRIASRSTTIMWSVVDRKEGEESDESLSTTSGEKKFSENANKNIPDSTGVNGKQPYTEVKPSPFQSNSVVIQANLINIVPWLVMWITHAILFFDCSISLSL
;
A
#
# COMPACT_ATOMS: atom_id res chain seq x y z
N MET A 1 -28.76 21.57 -28.23
CA MET A 1 -29.00 20.20 -27.70
C MET A 1 -28.51 19.19 -28.73
N TYR A 2 -27.80 18.16 -28.29
CA TYR A 2 -27.24 17.12 -29.17
C TYR A 2 -28.37 16.43 -29.97
N PRO A 3 -28.32 16.36 -31.32
CA PRO A 3 -29.43 15.85 -32.12
C PRO A 3 -29.91 14.44 -31.73
N LYS A 4 -29.00 13.58 -31.26
CA LYS A 4 -29.32 12.21 -30.80
C LYS A 4 -30.02 12.13 -29.45
N ALA A 5 -29.96 13.20 -28.65
CA ALA A 5 -30.68 13.30 -27.37
C ALA A 5 -31.95 14.16 -27.49
N ASN A 6 -32.28 14.63 -28.69
CA ASN A 6 -33.50 15.42 -28.89
C ASN A 6 -34.74 14.56 -28.62
N ASN A 7 -35.67 15.07 -27.81
CA ASN A 7 -36.85 14.35 -27.33
C ASN A 7 -36.55 13.08 -26.50
N THR A 8 -35.34 12.92 -25.96
CA THR A 8 -35.04 11.85 -25.00
C THR A 8 -35.05 12.40 -23.57
N LYS A 9 -35.04 11.49 -22.58
CA LYS A 9 -34.89 11.83 -21.16
C LYS A 9 -33.42 11.80 -20.70
N ILE A 10 -32.47 11.84 -21.63
CA ILE A 10 -31.04 11.73 -21.31
C ILE A 10 -30.55 13.05 -20.74
N MET A 11 -29.97 13.00 -19.54
CA MET A 11 -29.27 14.14 -18.95
C MET A 11 -27.89 14.26 -19.59
N LEU A 12 -27.61 15.45 -20.12
CA LEU A 12 -26.33 15.78 -20.74
C LEU A 12 -25.62 16.84 -19.91
N ALA A 13 -24.37 16.59 -19.56
CA ALA A 13 -23.50 17.56 -18.90
C ALA A 13 -22.19 17.73 -19.66
N VAL A 14 -21.23 18.39 -19.04
CA VAL A 14 -19.92 18.68 -19.62
C VAL A 14 -18.85 18.08 -18.71
N VAL A 15 -17.91 17.36 -19.30
CA VAL A 15 -16.68 16.87 -18.66
C VAL A 15 -15.55 17.04 -19.68
N TRP A 16 -14.53 16.18 -19.69
CA TRP A 16 -13.34 16.34 -20.52
C TRP A 16 -13.55 16.31 -22.04
N PRO A 17 -14.46 15.51 -22.63
CA PRO A 17 -14.65 15.51 -24.08
C PRO A 17 -15.15 16.86 -24.63
N ASP A 18 -14.81 17.15 -25.91
CA ASP A 18 -15.23 18.34 -26.66
C ASP A 18 -16.73 18.39 -27.02
N GLY A 19 -17.56 17.63 -26.32
CA GLY A 19 -19.00 17.58 -26.50
C GLY A 19 -19.73 17.21 -25.22
N HIS A 20 -21.06 17.37 -25.25
CA HIS A 20 -21.92 16.94 -24.15
C HIS A 20 -21.76 15.44 -23.88
N THR A 21 -21.64 15.08 -22.61
CA THR A 21 -21.53 13.70 -22.14
C THR A 21 -22.83 13.23 -21.52
N ALA A 22 -23.18 11.96 -21.78
CA ALA A 22 -24.19 11.24 -21.02
C ALA A 22 -23.50 10.43 -19.91
N PHE A 23 -24.24 10.11 -18.86
CA PHE A 23 -23.73 9.42 -17.67
C PHE A 23 -24.42 8.06 -17.56
N PRO A 24 -23.66 6.95 -17.58
CA PRO A 24 -24.24 5.61 -17.46
C PRO A 24 -24.97 5.42 -16.13
N ASP A 25 -26.10 4.71 -16.16
CA ASP A 25 -26.86 4.31 -14.97
C ASP A 25 -26.37 2.93 -14.50
N PHE A 26 -25.33 2.90 -13.66
CA PHE A 26 -24.79 1.65 -13.11
C PHE A 26 -25.74 0.98 -12.08
N TYR A 27 -26.89 1.60 -11.77
CA TYR A 27 -27.98 0.99 -11.00
C TYR A 27 -29.00 0.27 -11.86
N ASP A 28 -28.77 0.14 -13.16
CA ASP A 28 -29.62 -0.61 -14.07
C ASP A 28 -29.74 -2.09 -13.64
N GLU A 29 -30.83 -2.41 -12.95
CA GLU A 29 -31.12 -3.75 -12.42
C GLU A 29 -31.31 -4.81 -13.52
N GLU A 30 -31.53 -4.41 -14.78
CA GLU A 30 -31.60 -5.35 -15.91
C GLU A 30 -30.21 -5.71 -16.46
N GLY A 31 -29.15 -5.10 -15.95
CA GLY A 31 -27.76 -5.41 -16.31
C GLY A 31 -27.33 -4.94 -17.70
N VAL A 32 -28.16 -4.15 -18.41
CA VAL A 32 -27.85 -3.70 -19.78
C VAL A 32 -26.68 -2.73 -19.76
N THR A 33 -26.65 -1.79 -18.79
CA THR A 33 -25.54 -0.85 -18.64
C THR A 33 -24.23 -1.57 -18.29
N ALA A 34 -24.28 -2.56 -17.38
CA ALA A 34 -23.10 -3.35 -17.03
C ALA A 34 -22.58 -4.18 -18.21
N ALA A 35 -23.47 -4.83 -18.98
CA ALA A 35 -23.11 -5.57 -20.18
C ALA A 35 -22.44 -4.68 -21.23
N TRP A 36 -23.03 -3.51 -21.51
CA TRP A 36 -22.43 -2.52 -22.41
C TRP A 36 -21.04 -2.08 -21.94
N TRP A 37 -20.88 -1.78 -20.64
CA TRP A 37 -19.60 -1.36 -20.07
C TRP A 37 -18.52 -2.44 -20.24
N ILE A 38 -18.86 -3.69 -19.94
CA ILE A 38 -17.96 -4.84 -20.12
C ILE A 38 -17.58 -5.01 -21.59
N GLU A 39 -18.54 -4.94 -22.51
CA GLU A 39 -18.30 -5.09 -23.95
C GLU A 39 -17.35 -4.01 -24.50
N GLU A 40 -17.49 -2.75 -24.07
CA GLU A 40 -16.59 -1.67 -24.49
C GLU A 40 -15.16 -1.89 -24.00
N PHE A 41 -14.96 -2.32 -22.74
CA PHE A 41 -13.62 -2.63 -22.22
C PHE A 41 -12.99 -3.84 -22.91
N VAL A 42 -13.76 -4.92 -23.13
CA VAL A 42 -13.28 -6.12 -23.85
C VAL A 42 -12.85 -5.75 -25.26
N LYS A 43 -13.67 -4.93 -25.94
CA LYS A 43 -13.36 -4.45 -27.29
C LYS A 43 -12.11 -3.59 -27.28
N PHE A 44 -12.00 -2.61 -26.37
CA PHE A 44 -10.83 -1.75 -26.26
C PHE A 44 -9.56 -2.54 -25.95
N HIS A 45 -9.65 -3.52 -25.04
CA HIS A 45 -8.55 -4.40 -24.68
C HIS A 45 -8.03 -5.21 -25.88
N ARG A 46 -8.96 -5.78 -26.66
CA ARG A 46 -8.65 -6.63 -27.80
C ARG A 46 -8.16 -5.86 -29.02
N GLU A 47 -8.78 -4.72 -29.30
CA GLU A 47 -8.62 -4.02 -30.59
C GLU A 47 -7.68 -2.82 -30.51
N SER A 48 -7.42 -2.26 -29.32
CA SER A 48 -6.67 -1.00 -29.16
C SER A 48 -5.48 -1.11 -28.21
N LEU A 49 -5.68 -1.52 -26.95
CA LEU A 49 -4.63 -1.49 -25.93
C LEU A 49 -4.78 -2.62 -24.90
N GLN A 50 -3.77 -3.47 -24.77
CA GLN A 50 -3.71 -4.48 -23.72
C GLN A 50 -3.31 -3.85 -22.38
N PHE A 51 -4.27 -3.71 -21.47
CA PHE A 51 -4.10 -3.11 -20.15
C PHE A 51 -4.23 -4.17 -19.04
N ASP A 52 -3.54 -3.97 -17.92
CA ASP A 52 -3.56 -4.91 -16.78
C ASP A 52 -4.43 -4.44 -15.60
N GLY A 53 -4.94 -3.21 -15.67
CA GLY A 53 -5.76 -2.58 -14.65
C GLY A 53 -6.51 -1.36 -15.19
N ILE A 54 -7.50 -0.89 -14.44
CA ILE A 54 -8.36 0.22 -14.86
C ILE A 54 -8.39 1.29 -13.77
N TRP A 55 -8.13 2.53 -14.18
CA TRP A 55 -8.30 3.71 -13.33
C TRP A 55 -9.60 4.42 -13.74
N ILE A 56 -10.60 4.39 -12.85
CA ILE A 56 -11.87 5.10 -13.03
C ILE A 56 -11.85 6.40 -12.21
N ASP A 57 -11.98 7.50 -12.93
CA ASP A 57 -11.89 8.86 -12.40
C ASP A 57 -13.17 9.63 -12.74
N MET A 58 -13.37 10.80 -12.12
CA MET A 58 -14.51 11.68 -12.37
C MET A 58 -15.87 11.10 -11.98
N ASN A 59 -15.88 10.09 -11.10
CA ASN A 59 -17.04 9.24 -10.85
C ASN A 59 -17.80 9.53 -9.54
N GLU A 60 -17.74 10.77 -9.06
CA GLU A 60 -18.61 11.24 -7.97
C GLU A 60 -20.12 11.19 -8.27
N PRO A 61 -20.65 11.35 -9.51
CA PRO A 61 -20.05 11.73 -10.81
C PRO A 61 -19.81 13.25 -10.94
N ALA A 62 -18.65 13.64 -11.45
CA ALA A 62 -18.30 15.04 -11.66
C ALA A 62 -18.94 15.61 -12.93
N ALA A 63 -19.38 16.87 -12.87
CA ALA A 63 -19.84 17.63 -14.02
C ALA A 63 -19.37 19.08 -13.93
N PHE A 64 -18.90 19.61 -15.06
CA PHE A 64 -18.30 20.94 -15.11
C PHE A 64 -19.36 22.04 -15.25
N GLY A 65 -19.33 22.96 -14.28
CA GLY A 65 -20.04 24.22 -14.39
C GLY A 65 -21.55 24.13 -14.29
N THR A 66 -22.11 23.08 -13.68
CA THR A 66 -23.56 22.95 -13.50
C THR A 66 -24.14 24.21 -12.87
N ASN A 67 -25.18 24.76 -13.51
CA ASN A 67 -25.83 26.05 -13.19
C ASN A 67 -24.99 27.32 -13.41
N GLU A 68 -23.74 27.23 -13.85
CA GLU A 68 -22.90 28.40 -14.15
C GLU A 68 -23.18 28.91 -15.59
N GLU A 69 -23.25 30.23 -15.79
CA GLU A 69 -23.44 30.84 -17.12
C GLU A 69 -22.21 30.83 -18.00
N ARG A 70 -21.06 31.04 -17.36
CA ARG A 70 -19.74 31.02 -18.00
C ARG A 70 -18.77 30.24 -17.12
N PRO A 71 -18.86 28.90 -17.11
CA PRO A 71 -17.91 28.01 -16.46
C PRO A 71 -16.46 28.30 -16.85
N TRP A 72 -15.54 27.87 -15.99
CA TRP A 72 -14.09 28.06 -16.19
C TRP A 72 -13.58 27.58 -17.56
N TYR A 73 -14.17 26.53 -18.14
CA TYR A 73 -13.74 25.96 -19.42
C TYR A 73 -14.19 26.78 -20.66
N PHE A 74 -15.10 27.75 -20.54
CA PHE A 74 -15.68 28.47 -21.69
C PHE A 74 -14.65 29.22 -22.55
N ASP A 75 -13.55 29.62 -21.93
CA ASP A 75 -12.50 30.43 -22.56
C ASP A 75 -11.27 29.59 -22.95
N TYR A 76 -11.31 28.27 -22.78
CA TYR A 76 -10.23 27.37 -23.19
C TYR A 76 -10.31 27.09 -24.69
N ALA A 77 -9.17 27.20 -25.37
CA ALA A 77 -9.11 26.98 -26.82
C ALA A 77 -9.27 25.49 -27.20
N ASP A 78 -8.88 24.59 -26.30
CA ASP A 78 -8.92 23.13 -26.45
C ASP A 78 -10.12 22.48 -25.76
N HIS A 79 -11.10 23.27 -25.32
CA HIS A 79 -12.38 22.77 -24.83
C HIS A 79 -13.50 23.73 -25.27
N PRO A 80 -14.34 23.35 -26.24
CA PRO A 80 -15.27 24.29 -26.86
C PRO A 80 -16.25 24.88 -25.83
N ASN A 81 -16.80 26.06 -26.15
CA ASN A 81 -17.82 26.76 -25.36
C ASN A 81 -19.15 25.97 -25.34
N ILE A 82 -19.16 24.88 -24.57
CA ILE A 82 -20.28 23.96 -24.44
C ILE A 82 -21.16 24.46 -23.30
N THR A 83 -22.44 24.74 -23.59
CA THR A 83 -23.37 25.17 -22.55
C THR A 83 -23.46 24.13 -21.43
N SER A 84 -23.24 24.60 -20.20
CA SER A 84 -23.34 23.79 -18.98
C SER A 84 -24.74 23.23 -18.74
N LEU A 85 -24.80 22.16 -17.94
CA LEU A 85 -26.05 21.60 -17.44
C LEU A 85 -26.80 22.64 -16.58
N ARG A 86 -28.11 22.77 -16.77
CA ARG A 86 -28.99 23.63 -15.96
C ARG A 86 -30.04 22.81 -15.25
N CYS A 87 -29.99 22.86 -13.92
CA CYS A 87 -30.93 22.21 -13.02
C CYS A 87 -32.01 23.20 -12.58
N PRO A 88 -33.25 22.73 -12.33
CA PRO A 88 -34.33 23.59 -11.89
C PRO A 88 -34.07 24.04 -10.44
N LEU A 89 -33.72 25.32 -10.26
CA LEU A 89 -33.54 25.93 -8.94
C LEU A 89 -34.81 26.60 -8.41
N THR A 90 -35.87 26.62 -9.21
CA THR A 90 -37.20 27.13 -8.87
C THR A 90 -38.29 26.15 -9.29
N GLY A 91 -39.47 26.23 -8.70
CA GLY A 91 -40.61 25.36 -9.04
C GLY A 91 -40.64 24.05 -8.23
N THR A 92 -41.51 23.12 -8.63
CA THR A 92 -41.82 21.93 -7.83
C THR A 92 -40.63 21.00 -7.63
N ASP A 93 -39.73 20.88 -8.60
CA ASP A 93 -38.58 19.95 -8.52
C ASP A 93 -37.33 20.58 -7.89
N SER A 94 -37.37 21.87 -7.56
CA SER A 94 -36.20 22.58 -7.00
C SER A 94 -35.75 22.08 -5.64
N HIS A 95 -36.64 21.41 -4.89
CA HIS A 95 -36.33 20.85 -3.58
C HIS A 95 -35.31 19.70 -3.64
N TYR A 96 -35.09 19.07 -4.81
CA TYR A 96 -34.04 18.05 -4.95
C TYR A 96 -32.65 18.68 -4.92
N ASP A 97 -32.45 19.81 -5.59
CA ASP A 97 -31.16 20.51 -5.61
C ASP A 97 -31.00 21.50 -4.45
N SER A 98 -32.12 21.94 -3.88
CA SER A 98 -32.23 22.83 -2.72
C SER A 98 -33.12 22.22 -1.64
N PRO A 99 -32.69 21.14 -0.99
CA PRO A 99 -33.49 20.51 0.06
C PRO A 99 -33.67 21.46 1.26
N PRO A 100 -34.67 21.21 2.12
CA PRO A 100 -34.88 21.99 3.34
C PRO A 100 -33.64 22.07 4.24
N PHE A 101 -32.77 21.05 4.17
CA PHE A 101 -31.49 21.02 4.85
C PHE A 101 -30.39 20.55 3.91
N LYS A 102 -29.45 21.45 3.58
CA LYS A 102 -28.24 21.12 2.83
C LYS A 102 -27.16 20.66 3.82
N THR A 103 -26.40 19.63 3.46
CA THR A 103 -25.22 19.24 4.24
C THR A 103 -24.16 20.35 4.17
N PHE A 104 -23.32 20.44 5.21
CA PHE A 104 -22.30 21.49 5.29
C PHE A 104 -21.37 21.51 4.06
N ASN A 105 -21.09 20.35 3.47
CA ASN A 105 -20.19 20.22 2.32
C ASN A 105 -20.66 20.99 1.06
N VAL A 106 -21.95 21.32 0.95
CA VAL A 106 -22.44 22.12 -0.17
C VAL A 106 -21.80 23.52 -0.15
N TYR A 107 -21.66 24.10 1.04
CA TYR A 107 -21.17 25.47 1.22
C TYR A 107 -19.67 25.62 0.98
N THR A 108 -18.92 24.52 0.84
CA THR A 108 -17.53 24.53 0.37
C THR A 108 -17.38 25.22 -0.99
N TYR A 109 -18.45 25.23 -1.80
CA TYR A 109 -18.50 25.90 -3.11
C TYR A 109 -19.18 27.28 -3.07
N GLY A 110 -19.41 27.83 -1.87
CA GLY A 110 -20.01 29.14 -1.63
C GLY A 110 -21.49 29.10 -1.22
N ASP A 111 -21.99 30.23 -0.71
CA ASP A 111 -23.33 30.34 -0.12
C ASP A 111 -24.47 30.02 -1.08
N ASN A 112 -24.25 30.27 -2.38
CA ASN A 112 -25.22 30.02 -3.45
C ASN A 112 -25.11 28.61 -4.05
N ALA A 113 -24.31 27.72 -3.46
CA ALA A 113 -24.17 26.36 -3.95
C ALA A 113 -25.42 25.50 -3.66
N HIS A 114 -25.61 24.50 -4.51
CA HIS A 114 -26.70 23.53 -4.49
C HIS A 114 -26.13 22.11 -4.50
N LEU A 115 -26.96 21.09 -4.28
CA LEU A 115 -26.47 19.70 -4.35
C LEU A 115 -25.90 19.35 -5.72
N SER A 116 -26.42 19.95 -6.81
CA SER A 116 -25.89 19.81 -8.17
C SER A 116 -24.62 20.61 -8.46
N THR A 117 -24.11 21.41 -7.51
CA THR A 117 -22.86 22.14 -7.72
C THR A 117 -21.71 21.15 -7.95
N LYS A 118 -21.08 21.25 -9.13
CA LYS A 118 -20.03 20.33 -9.65
C LYS A 118 -20.48 18.88 -9.95
N THR A 119 -21.78 18.63 -10.03
CA THR A 119 -22.33 17.30 -10.38
C THR A 119 -23.63 17.44 -11.18
N LEU A 120 -24.36 16.35 -11.40
CA LEU A 120 -25.60 16.30 -12.16
C LEU A 120 -26.79 16.85 -11.36
N CYS A 121 -27.95 17.05 -12.01
CA CYS A 121 -29.15 17.48 -11.31
C CYS A 121 -29.70 16.36 -10.43
N MET A 122 -30.05 16.66 -9.18
CA MET A 122 -30.52 15.64 -8.24
C MET A 122 -31.85 14.98 -8.64
N LEU A 123 -32.65 15.64 -9.49
CA LEU A 123 -33.86 15.06 -10.07
C LEU A 123 -33.61 14.00 -11.15
N ALA A 124 -32.36 13.79 -11.57
CA ALA A 124 -32.02 12.75 -12.54
C ALA A 124 -32.55 11.40 -12.05
N MET A 125 -33.06 10.59 -12.97
CA MET A 125 -33.59 9.27 -12.64
C MET A 125 -32.51 8.21 -12.84
N THR A 126 -32.35 7.32 -11.86
CA THR A 126 -31.47 6.15 -11.88
C THR A 126 -32.29 4.87 -11.69
N ALA A 127 -31.65 3.71 -11.74
CA ALA A 127 -32.29 2.40 -11.60
C ALA A 127 -33.50 2.25 -12.54
N ARG A 128 -33.33 2.64 -13.81
CA ARG A 128 -34.39 2.64 -14.84
C ARG A 128 -35.66 3.42 -14.45
N GLY A 129 -35.51 4.53 -13.72
CA GLY A 129 -36.65 5.36 -13.35
C GLY A 129 -37.30 5.00 -12.01
N LYS A 130 -36.68 4.10 -11.22
CA LYS A 130 -37.18 3.71 -9.90
C LYS A 130 -36.63 4.57 -8.77
N ALA A 131 -35.46 5.18 -8.97
CA ALA A 131 -34.79 6.02 -7.97
C ALA A 131 -34.37 7.35 -8.59
N ARG A 132 -34.04 8.32 -7.74
CA ARG A 132 -33.43 9.57 -8.15
C ARG A 132 -31.96 9.59 -7.77
N LEU A 133 -31.18 10.36 -8.52
CA LEU A 133 -29.80 10.63 -8.20
C LEU A 133 -29.67 11.30 -6.81
N TYR A 134 -30.67 12.07 -6.38
CA TYR A 134 -30.76 12.55 -5.00
C TYR A 134 -30.47 11.47 -3.95
N ASP A 135 -30.99 10.25 -4.14
CA ASP A 135 -30.82 9.13 -3.22
C ASP A 135 -29.59 8.27 -3.53
N THR A 136 -29.14 8.24 -4.79
CA THR A 136 -28.12 7.30 -5.27
C THR A 136 -26.76 7.94 -5.57
N LYS A 137 -26.62 9.27 -5.53
CA LYS A 137 -25.42 10.01 -5.95
C LYS A 137 -24.14 9.49 -5.29
N SER A 138 -24.13 9.38 -3.96
CA SER A 138 -22.94 8.94 -3.21
C SER A 138 -22.56 7.48 -3.47
N LEU A 139 -23.43 6.72 -4.14
CA LEU A 139 -23.19 5.33 -4.48
C LEU A 139 -22.73 5.16 -5.95
N TYR A 140 -22.67 6.23 -6.75
CA TYR A 140 -22.36 6.15 -8.18
C TYR A 140 -21.00 5.49 -8.46
N GLY A 141 -19.93 6.01 -7.83
CA GLY A 141 -18.58 5.46 -7.99
C GLY A 141 -18.47 4.00 -7.52
N LEU A 142 -19.20 3.61 -6.46
CA LEU A 142 -19.25 2.19 -6.04
C LEU A 142 -19.86 1.31 -7.12
N ALA A 143 -21.01 1.68 -7.69
CA ALA A 143 -21.66 0.88 -8.73
C ALA A 143 -20.81 0.78 -10.01
N GLU A 144 -20.15 1.87 -10.41
CA GLU A 144 -19.18 1.83 -11.51
C GLU A 144 -17.98 0.93 -11.19
N THR A 145 -17.45 0.99 -9.95
CA THR A 145 -16.33 0.13 -9.52
C THR A 145 -16.69 -1.35 -9.64
N VAL A 146 -17.91 -1.73 -9.26
CA VAL A 146 -18.42 -3.11 -9.41
C VAL A 146 -18.45 -3.53 -10.88
N ALA A 147 -19.08 -2.73 -11.75
CA ALA A 147 -19.15 -3.03 -13.18
C ALA A 147 -17.76 -3.08 -13.84
N THR A 148 -16.85 -2.21 -13.41
CA THR A 148 -15.48 -2.13 -13.93
C THR A 148 -14.62 -3.31 -13.48
N PHE A 149 -14.83 -3.82 -12.26
CA PHE A 149 -14.18 -5.03 -11.78
C PHE A 149 -14.54 -6.24 -12.64
N ASP A 150 -15.82 -6.40 -12.96
CA ASP A 150 -16.27 -7.47 -13.88
C ASP A 150 -15.72 -7.26 -15.29
N ALA A 151 -15.66 -6.02 -15.77
CA ALA A 151 -15.08 -5.68 -17.07
C ALA A 151 -13.58 -6.00 -17.14
N LEU A 152 -12.82 -5.72 -16.08
CA LEU A 152 -11.39 -6.04 -15.97
C LEU A 152 -11.16 -7.55 -16.09
N HIS A 153 -11.93 -8.34 -15.33
CA HIS A 153 -11.86 -9.80 -15.38
C HIS A 153 -12.22 -10.35 -16.76
N ALA A 154 -13.31 -9.87 -17.36
CA ALA A 154 -13.77 -10.30 -18.67
C ALA A 154 -12.76 -9.93 -19.79
N SER A 155 -12.11 -8.77 -19.66
CA SER A 155 -11.15 -8.28 -20.65
C SER A 155 -9.82 -9.02 -20.58
N THR A 156 -9.28 -9.21 -19.38
CA THR A 156 -7.89 -9.66 -19.17
C THR A 156 -7.76 -11.14 -18.82
N GLY A 157 -8.82 -11.75 -18.27
CA GLY A 157 -8.76 -13.09 -17.68
C GLY A 157 -7.90 -13.18 -16.41
N LYS A 158 -7.51 -12.03 -15.84
CA LYS A 158 -6.65 -11.90 -14.65
C LYS A 158 -7.34 -11.06 -13.58
N ARG A 159 -6.82 -11.12 -12.35
CA ARG A 159 -7.29 -10.35 -11.18
C ARG A 159 -7.16 -8.84 -11.40
N GLY A 160 -6.01 -8.40 -11.92
CA GLY A 160 -5.68 -6.99 -12.15
C GLY A 160 -5.92 -6.08 -10.95
N ALA A 161 -6.12 -4.78 -11.20
CA ALA A 161 -6.55 -3.81 -10.19
C ALA A 161 -7.49 -2.76 -10.79
N VAL A 162 -8.54 -2.39 -10.05
CA VAL A 162 -9.35 -1.20 -10.30
C VAL A 162 -8.98 -0.14 -9.27
N ILE A 163 -8.73 1.09 -9.70
CA ILE A 163 -8.46 2.25 -8.83
C ILE A 163 -9.58 3.27 -9.07
N SER A 164 -10.31 3.64 -8.02
CA SER A 164 -11.50 4.50 -8.11
C SER A 164 -11.39 5.75 -7.25
N ARG A 165 -11.90 6.89 -7.75
CA ARG A 165 -11.90 8.15 -6.98
C ARG A 165 -13.01 8.13 -5.95
N SER A 166 -14.25 8.04 -6.41
CA SER A 166 -15.41 8.06 -5.55
C SER A 166 -15.65 6.68 -4.94
N THR A 167 -15.71 6.64 -3.61
CA THR A 167 -15.92 5.42 -2.84
C THR A 167 -17.11 5.54 -1.89
N PHE A 168 -17.69 4.39 -1.53
CA PHE A 168 -18.68 4.24 -0.47
C PHE A 168 -18.30 3.00 0.37
N PRO A 169 -18.79 2.82 1.62
CA PRO A 169 -18.63 1.55 2.32
C PRO A 169 -18.89 0.35 1.41
N SER A 170 -17.97 -0.62 1.42
CA SER A 170 -17.84 -1.78 0.51
C SER A 170 -17.04 -1.60 -0.79
N SER A 171 -16.66 -0.38 -1.21
CA SER A 171 -15.86 -0.17 -2.44
C SER A 171 -14.55 -0.97 -2.45
N GLY A 172 -13.90 -1.13 -1.27
CA GLY A 172 -12.66 -1.90 -1.11
C GLY A 172 -12.76 -3.38 -1.45
N ARG A 173 -13.97 -3.93 -1.60
CA ARG A 173 -14.19 -5.30 -2.11
C ARG A 173 -13.86 -5.44 -3.59
N TYR A 174 -13.98 -4.36 -4.36
CA TYR A 174 -13.92 -4.37 -5.82
C TYR A 174 -12.73 -3.60 -6.39
N GLY A 175 -12.16 -2.65 -5.62
CA GLY A 175 -11.04 -1.85 -6.09
C GLY A 175 -10.29 -1.14 -4.96
N GLY A 176 -9.18 -0.52 -5.31
CA GLY A 176 -8.43 0.42 -4.48
C GLY A 176 -8.86 1.86 -4.71
N HIS A 177 -8.17 2.77 -4.03
CA HIS A 177 -8.43 4.21 -4.05
C HIS A 177 -7.11 4.99 -4.09
N TRP A 178 -7.14 6.21 -4.64
CA TRP A 178 -6.08 7.18 -4.40
C TRP A 178 -6.71 8.43 -3.80
N LEU A 179 -5.99 9.13 -2.92
CA LEU A 179 -6.53 10.24 -2.12
C LEU A 179 -6.91 11.51 -2.91
N GLY A 180 -6.98 11.43 -4.24
CA GLY A 180 -7.41 12.51 -5.11
C GLY A 180 -6.32 13.54 -5.40
N ASP A 181 -6.77 14.70 -5.85
CA ASP A 181 -5.97 15.80 -6.39
C ASP A 181 -5.31 16.60 -5.25
N ASN A 182 -4.37 15.98 -4.55
CA ASN A 182 -3.56 16.63 -3.52
C ASN A 182 -2.65 17.71 -4.12
N SER A 183 -2.29 18.71 -3.33
CA SER A 183 -1.35 19.77 -3.70
C SER A 183 0.09 19.40 -3.34
N ALA A 184 1.06 19.95 -4.07
CA ALA A 184 2.48 19.85 -3.77
C ALA A 184 2.87 20.72 -2.56
N THR A 185 2.33 20.39 -1.38
CA THR A 185 2.53 21.09 -0.10
C THR A 185 2.92 20.12 1.03
N TRP A 186 3.53 20.64 2.09
CA TRP A 186 3.87 19.83 3.27
C TRP A 186 2.62 19.45 4.09
N GLU A 187 1.58 20.27 4.03
CA GLU A 187 0.27 20.02 4.60
C GLU A 187 -0.32 18.74 4.00
N ASP A 188 -0.29 18.62 2.67
CA ASP A 188 -0.86 17.46 2.00
C ASP A 188 -0.01 16.20 2.12
N LEU A 189 1.31 16.35 2.32
CA LEU A 189 2.14 15.22 2.75
C LEU A 189 1.70 14.70 4.13
N ARG A 190 1.35 15.58 5.08
CA ARG A 190 0.84 15.18 6.40
C ARG A 190 -0.55 14.55 6.33
N THR A 191 -1.48 15.13 5.55
CA THR A 191 -2.82 14.56 5.39
C THR A 191 -2.79 13.24 4.64
N ALA A 192 -1.83 13.00 3.74
CA ALA A 192 -1.65 11.71 3.09
C ALA A 192 -1.39 10.56 4.09
N VAL A 193 -0.61 10.81 5.15
CA VAL A 193 -0.38 9.81 6.22
C VAL A 193 -1.67 9.47 6.94
N ILE A 194 -2.52 10.48 7.18
CA ILE A 194 -3.82 10.31 7.86
C ILE A 194 -4.80 9.57 6.94
N GLY A 195 -4.98 10.04 5.70
CA GLY A 195 -5.94 9.47 4.76
C GLY A 195 -5.68 7.99 4.46
N VAL A 196 -4.42 7.57 4.34
CA VAL A 196 -4.10 6.15 4.13
C VAL A 196 -4.52 5.28 5.33
N GLN A 197 -4.36 5.79 6.56
CA GLN A 197 -4.81 5.09 7.77
C GLN A 197 -6.34 5.03 7.83
N GLU A 198 -7.02 6.15 7.57
CA GLU A 198 -8.49 6.23 7.55
C GLU A 198 -9.11 5.25 6.54
N PHE A 199 -8.59 5.20 5.32
CA PHE A 199 -9.11 4.30 4.29
C PHE A 199 -8.88 2.81 4.62
N ASN A 200 -7.84 2.48 5.39
CA ASN A 200 -7.70 1.13 5.93
C ASN A 200 -8.82 0.84 6.95
N MET A 201 -9.21 1.81 7.80
CA MET A 201 -10.36 1.68 8.70
C MET A 201 -11.69 1.59 7.94
N PHE A 202 -11.80 2.25 6.79
CA PHE A 202 -12.97 2.18 5.90
C PHE A 202 -13.03 0.88 5.07
N GLY A 203 -12.05 -0.02 5.23
CA GLY A 203 -12.01 -1.31 4.54
C GLY A 203 -11.50 -1.22 3.10
N ILE A 204 -10.69 -0.22 2.77
CA ILE A 204 -10.06 -0.02 1.45
C ILE A 204 -8.53 0.02 1.63
N PRO A 205 -7.88 -1.15 1.83
CA PRO A 205 -6.46 -1.18 2.20
C PRO A 205 -5.51 -0.86 1.04
N TYR A 206 -5.94 -0.99 -0.22
CA TYR A 206 -5.11 -0.65 -1.38
C TYR A 206 -5.28 0.83 -1.73
N VAL A 207 -4.58 1.68 -0.97
CA VAL A 207 -4.72 3.14 -1.00
C VAL A 207 -3.38 3.87 -0.93
N GLY A 208 -3.35 5.09 -1.47
CA GLY A 208 -2.20 6.00 -1.38
C GLY A 208 -2.48 7.39 -1.96
N SER A 209 -1.59 8.33 -1.71
CA SER A 209 -1.58 9.66 -2.34
C SER A 209 -0.78 9.70 -3.63
N ASP A 210 -0.97 10.75 -4.44
CA ASP A 210 -0.04 11.08 -5.51
C ASP A 210 1.25 11.66 -4.93
N ILE A 211 2.33 10.89 -5.09
CA ILE A 211 3.65 11.19 -4.53
C ILE A 211 4.20 12.45 -5.20
N CYS A 212 4.74 13.35 -4.39
CA CYS A 212 5.21 14.70 -4.75
C CYS A 212 4.10 15.76 -4.95
N GLY A 213 2.82 15.37 -4.84
CA GLY A 213 1.64 16.22 -4.96
C GLY A 213 1.21 16.45 -6.41
N PHE A 214 -0.09 16.35 -6.69
CA PHE A 214 -0.67 16.48 -8.02
C PHE A 214 -0.77 17.94 -8.50
N LEU A 215 -1.35 18.83 -7.67
CA LEU A 215 -1.56 20.25 -8.00
C LEU A 215 -0.36 21.12 -7.62
N GLY A 216 0.10 21.94 -8.55
CA GLY A 216 1.17 22.91 -8.34
C GLY A 216 2.58 22.34 -8.46
N ASP A 217 3.57 23.23 -8.49
CA ASP A 217 4.98 22.86 -8.66
C ASP A 217 5.56 22.29 -7.35
N SER A 218 5.98 21.03 -7.38
CA SER A 218 6.78 20.43 -6.31
C SER A 218 8.21 21.00 -6.30
N ASN A 219 8.91 20.78 -5.18
CA ASN A 219 10.34 21.09 -5.04
C ASN A 219 11.13 19.84 -4.63
N GLU A 220 12.45 19.90 -4.78
CA GLU A 220 13.34 18.75 -4.57
C GLU A 220 13.18 18.14 -3.17
N GLU A 221 13.13 18.95 -2.11
CA GLU A 221 13.03 18.46 -0.73
C GLU A 221 11.67 17.79 -0.45
N LEU A 222 10.57 18.47 -0.82
CA LEU A 222 9.23 17.92 -0.63
C LEU A 222 9.08 16.60 -1.39
N CYS A 223 9.47 16.57 -2.66
CA CYS A 223 9.35 15.37 -3.49
C CYS A 223 10.24 14.22 -2.98
N LEU A 224 11.43 14.54 -2.46
CA LEU A 224 12.31 13.58 -1.79
C LEU A 224 11.63 12.96 -0.57
N ARG A 225 11.12 13.78 0.36
CA ARG A 225 10.43 13.28 1.57
C ARG A 225 9.16 12.52 1.23
N TRP A 226 8.43 12.96 0.21
CA TRP A 226 7.24 12.24 -0.24
C TRP A 226 7.58 10.89 -0.84
N HIS A 227 8.68 10.73 -1.57
CA HIS A 227 9.12 9.42 -2.04
C HIS A 227 9.56 8.49 -0.89
N GLN A 228 10.19 9.05 0.16
CA GLN A 228 10.55 8.29 1.36
C GLN A 228 9.32 7.81 2.14
N LEU A 229 8.23 8.57 2.18
CA LEU A 229 6.97 8.18 2.82
C LEU A 229 6.10 7.31 1.92
N GLY A 230 5.80 7.82 0.71
CA GLY A 230 4.80 7.26 -0.21
C GLY A 230 5.20 5.91 -0.80
N ALA A 231 6.48 5.55 -0.77
CA ALA A 231 6.92 4.18 -1.02
C ALA A 231 6.29 3.15 -0.05
N PHE A 232 5.77 3.59 1.10
CA PHE A 232 5.14 2.74 2.11
C PHE A 232 3.61 2.84 2.13
N HIS A 233 3.01 3.61 1.22
CA HIS A 233 1.60 3.46 0.91
C HIS A 233 1.35 2.14 0.17
N PRO A 234 0.29 1.39 0.46
CA PRO A 234 -0.08 0.18 -0.27
C PRO A 234 -0.16 0.41 -1.78
N PHE A 235 -0.78 1.51 -2.20
CA PHE A 235 -0.74 2.02 -3.58
C PHE A 235 0.28 3.17 -3.68
N ALA A 236 1.43 2.91 -4.31
CA ALA A 236 2.52 3.89 -4.43
C ALA A 236 2.65 4.39 -5.88
N ARG A 237 2.11 5.58 -6.16
CA ARG A 237 2.10 6.21 -7.49
C ARG A 237 2.64 7.65 -7.43
N ASN A 238 3.53 8.01 -8.34
CA ASN A 238 3.88 9.41 -8.63
C ASN A 238 3.01 9.86 -9.83
N HIS A 239 2.25 10.95 -9.65
CA HIS A 239 1.31 11.48 -10.63
C HIS A 239 1.26 13.00 -10.51
N ASN A 240 1.05 13.69 -11.63
CA ASN A 240 1.19 15.13 -11.77
C ASN A 240 0.06 15.72 -12.60
N ASP A 241 -0.31 16.97 -12.33
CA ASP A 241 -1.20 17.72 -13.21
C ASP A 241 -0.48 18.17 -14.50
N ARG A 242 -1.27 18.43 -15.55
CA ARG A 242 -0.81 18.92 -16.87
C ARG A 242 -0.07 20.25 -16.79
N ALA A 243 -0.46 21.15 -15.89
CA ALA A 243 0.11 22.50 -15.81
C ALA A 243 1.41 22.57 -14.98
N SER A 244 1.67 21.55 -14.15
CA SER A 244 2.80 21.51 -13.21
C SER A 244 4.11 21.11 -13.91
N LYS A 245 5.24 21.56 -13.37
CA LYS A 245 6.57 21.07 -13.79
C LYS A 245 6.73 19.58 -13.51
N ALA A 246 7.50 18.91 -14.37
CA ALA A 246 7.83 17.51 -14.17
C ALA A 246 8.51 17.28 -12.80
N HIS A 247 8.08 16.23 -12.11
CA HIS A 247 8.56 15.86 -10.77
C HIS A 247 8.78 14.34 -10.62
N HIS A 248 8.87 13.60 -11.74
CA HIS A 248 9.18 12.17 -11.67
C HIS A 248 10.60 11.95 -11.10
N PRO A 249 10.93 10.78 -10.54
CA PRO A 249 12.15 10.61 -9.73
C PRO A 249 13.47 11.03 -10.38
N THR A 250 13.56 10.96 -11.71
CA THR A 250 14.78 11.30 -12.46
C THR A 250 14.98 12.80 -12.72
N VAL A 251 14.06 13.67 -12.30
CA VAL A 251 14.21 15.13 -12.43
C VAL A 251 15.34 15.65 -11.54
N TRP A 252 15.48 15.10 -10.33
CA TRP A 252 16.48 15.51 -9.34
C TRP A 252 17.34 14.32 -8.90
N PRO A 253 18.68 14.43 -8.85
CA PRO A 253 19.55 13.35 -8.39
C PRO A 253 19.23 12.87 -6.98
N PHE A 254 19.00 13.78 -6.03
CA PHE A 254 18.70 13.41 -4.64
C PHE A 254 17.34 12.72 -4.50
N VAL A 255 16.34 13.14 -5.27
CA VAL A 255 15.03 12.45 -5.32
C VAL A 255 15.19 11.06 -5.92
N ALA A 256 16.00 10.91 -6.98
CA ALA A 256 16.25 9.61 -7.60
C ALA A 256 16.87 8.61 -6.61
N ASP A 257 17.84 9.06 -5.81
CA ASP A 257 18.51 8.20 -4.83
C ASP A 257 17.63 7.86 -3.63
N ALA A 258 16.90 8.85 -3.09
CA ALA A 258 15.92 8.60 -2.04
C ALA A 258 14.81 7.63 -2.51
N THR A 259 14.32 7.81 -3.74
CA THR A 259 13.34 6.92 -4.35
C THR A 259 13.90 5.50 -4.50
N ARG A 260 15.15 5.37 -4.95
CA ARG A 260 15.81 4.06 -5.13
C ARG A 260 15.94 3.32 -3.80
N ASN A 261 16.37 4.01 -2.75
CA ASN A 261 16.52 3.44 -1.40
C ASN A 261 15.16 3.00 -0.84
N ALA A 262 14.15 3.86 -0.90
CA ALA A 262 12.81 3.56 -0.40
C ALA A 262 12.13 2.43 -1.19
N LEU A 263 12.26 2.41 -2.52
CA LEU A 263 11.72 1.33 -3.36
C LEU A 263 12.49 0.02 -3.22
N HIS A 264 13.82 0.04 -3.04
CA HIS A 264 14.58 -1.16 -2.73
C HIS A 264 14.08 -1.81 -1.43
N PHE A 265 13.89 -1.01 -0.38
CA PHE A 265 13.27 -1.49 0.85
C PHE A 265 11.87 -2.04 0.56
N ARG A 266 10.98 -1.26 -0.07
CA ARG A 266 9.62 -1.71 -0.40
C ARG A 266 9.62 -3.06 -1.11
N TYR A 267 10.43 -3.21 -2.16
CA TYR A 267 10.51 -4.44 -2.95
C TYR A 267 11.04 -5.62 -2.15
N TYR A 268 11.99 -5.38 -1.24
CA TYR A 268 12.52 -6.43 -0.37
C TYR A 268 11.44 -7.01 0.58
N TYR A 269 10.49 -6.17 0.99
CA TYR A 269 9.40 -6.51 1.92
C TYR A 269 8.05 -6.78 1.23
N LEU A 270 7.99 -6.84 -0.12
CA LEU A 270 6.75 -7.14 -0.84
C LEU A 270 6.07 -8.46 -0.43
N PRO A 271 6.78 -9.57 -0.12
CA PRO A 271 6.10 -10.79 0.34
C PRO A 271 5.33 -10.59 1.66
N TYR A 272 5.82 -9.72 2.55
CA TYR A 272 5.11 -9.34 3.77
C TYR A 272 3.90 -8.46 3.45
N LEU A 273 4.08 -7.40 2.67
CA LEU A 273 2.97 -6.52 2.26
C LEU A 273 1.86 -7.30 1.54
N TYR A 274 2.23 -8.25 0.67
CA TYR A 274 1.29 -9.15 0.00
C TYR A 274 0.54 -10.03 1.00
N SER A 275 1.25 -10.60 1.97
CA SER A 275 0.63 -11.42 3.03
C SER A 275 -0.39 -10.63 3.85
N LEU A 276 -0.12 -9.34 4.12
CA LEU A 276 -1.07 -8.46 4.80
C LEU A 276 -2.33 -8.22 3.96
N HIS A 277 -2.19 -7.94 2.66
CA HIS A 277 -3.35 -7.81 1.76
C HIS A 277 -4.12 -9.12 1.64
N PHE A 278 -3.43 -10.26 1.57
CA PHE A 278 -4.07 -11.57 1.50
C PHE A 278 -4.88 -11.87 2.77
N GLU A 279 -4.32 -11.56 3.94
CA GLU A 279 -5.00 -11.71 5.23
C GLU A 279 -6.21 -10.77 5.33
N ALA A 280 -6.07 -9.50 4.92
CA ALA A 280 -7.16 -8.54 4.90
C ALA A 280 -8.32 -9.00 3.98
N SER A 281 -8.02 -9.61 2.84
CA SER A 281 -9.04 -10.17 1.94
C SER A 281 -9.72 -11.43 2.49
N LEU A 282 -9.05 -12.21 3.33
CA LEU A 282 -9.60 -13.41 3.97
C LEU A 282 -10.49 -13.10 5.18
N TYR A 283 -10.06 -12.16 6.02
CA TYR A 283 -10.60 -11.99 7.37
C TYR A 283 -11.06 -10.56 7.67
N GLY A 284 -10.86 -9.62 6.74
CA GLY A 284 -10.99 -8.19 7.00
C GLY A 284 -9.79 -7.64 7.78
N GLY A 285 -9.91 -6.41 8.26
CA GLY A 285 -8.84 -5.69 8.97
C GLY A 285 -8.05 -4.77 8.05
N THR A 286 -6.83 -4.45 8.47
CA THR A 286 -6.03 -3.34 7.91
C THR A 286 -4.66 -3.82 7.42
N VAL A 287 -4.13 -3.15 6.39
CA VAL A 287 -2.74 -3.34 5.92
C VAL A 287 -1.86 -2.27 6.53
N VAL A 288 -2.19 -1.01 6.29
CA VAL A 288 -1.66 0.11 7.07
C VAL A 288 -2.58 0.33 8.27
N ARG A 289 -2.03 0.46 9.48
CA ARG A 289 -2.85 0.70 10.67
C ARG A 289 -2.25 1.75 11.60
N PRO A 290 -3.10 2.55 12.27
CA PRO A 290 -2.68 3.38 13.39
C PRO A 290 -2.03 2.56 14.48
N VAL A 291 -1.09 3.16 15.22
CA VAL A 291 -0.36 2.47 16.28
C VAL A 291 -1.29 1.96 17.39
N PHE A 292 -2.36 2.71 17.71
CA PHE A 292 -3.32 2.32 18.74
C PHE A 292 -4.11 1.04 18.42
N PHE A 293 -4.13 0.57 17.16
CA PHE A 293 -4.74 -0.73 16.83
C PHE A 293 -3.97 -1.90 17.46
N GLU A 294 -2.65 -1.76 17.63
CA GLU A 294 -1.80 -2.79 18.23
C GLU A 294 -1.53 -2.56 19.72
N PHE A 295 -1.79 -1.35 20.20
CA PHE A 295 -1.53 -0.92 21.58
C PHE A 295 -2.71 -0.10 22.14
N PRO A 296 -3.95 -0.63 22.14
CA PRO A 296 -5.14 0.14 22.48
C PRO A 296 -5.14 0.64 23.94
N GLU A 297 -4.48 -0.09 24.84
CA GLU A 297 -4.36 0.24 26.26
C GLU A 297 -3.28 1.29 26.56
N ASP A 298 -2.49 1.70 25.57
CA ASP A 298 -1.50 2.78 25.71
C ASP A 298 -2.08 4.09 25.17
N GLU A 299 -2.57 4.93 26.08
CA GLU A 299 -3.24 6.21 25.74
C GLU A 299 -2.36 7.15 24.91
N HIS A 300 -1.03 7.08 25.02
CA HIS A 300 -0.13 7.90 24.21
C HIS A 300 -0.22 7.57 22.71
N THR A 301 -0.77 6.41 22.35
CA THR A 301 -0.89 5.98 20.95
C THR A 301 -2.14 6.52 20.26
N HIS A 302 -3.11 7.04 21.01
CA HIS A 302 -4.41 7.47 20.48
C HIS A 302 -4.30 8.74 19.63
N ASP A 303 -3.36 9.62 19.97
CA ASP A 303 -3.14 10.91 19.28
C ASP A 303 -1.95 10.88 18.29
N LEU A 304 -1.45 9.70 17.93
CA LEU A 304 -0.36 9.56 16.96
C LEU A 304 -0.86 9.65 15.53
N SER A 305 -0.68 10.81 14.89
CA SER A 305 -1.17 11.03 13.52
C SER A 305 -0.21 10.57 12.41
N TYR A 306 1.10 10.71 12.62
CA TYR A 306 2.09 10.66 11.53
C TYR A 306 3.00 9.44 11.52
N GLN A 307 2.89 8.54 12.50
CA GLN A 307 3.55 7.24 12.46
C GLN A 307 2.51 6.15 12.29
N PHE A 308 2.85 5.11 11.54
CA PHE A 308 1.91 4.04 11.19
C PHE A 308 2.63 2.71 11.07
N LEU A 309 1.84 1.63 11.06
CA LEU A 309 2.33 0.27 10.94
C LEU A 309 1.93 -0.36 9.60
N TRP A 310 2.79 -1.20 9.04
CA TRP A 310 2.37 -2.32 8.20
C TRP A 310 2.10 -3.53 9.07
N GLY A 311 0.84 -3.98 9.07
CA GLY A 311 0.38 -5.05 9.94
C GLY A 311 0.67 -4.73 11.41
N SER A 312 1.07 -5.73 12.17
CA SER A 312 1.43 -5.59 13.58
C SER A 312 2.95 -5.44 13.82
N SER A 313 3.76 -5.48 12.76
CA SER A 313 5.20 -5.76 12.92
C SER A 313 6.13 -4.65 12.46
N ILE A 314 5.81 -3.86 11.43
CA ILE A 314 6.76 -2.87 10.88
C ILE A 314 6.20 -1.46 11.08
N MET A 315 6.93 -0.59 11.78
CA MET A 315 6.56 0.80 12.05
C MET A 315 7.40 1.77 11.23
N PHE A 316 6.73 2.74 10.61
CA PHE A 316 7.35 3.78 9.78
C PHE A 316 7.25 5.14 10.47
N LEU A 317 8.37 5.86 10.52
CA LEU A 317 8.49 7.17 11.18
C LEU A 317 8.86 8.25 10.14
N PRO A 318 7.90 8.72 9.31
CA PRO A 318 8.19 9.64 8.22
C PRO A 318 8.57 11.05 8.70
N VAL A 319 9.42 11.73 7.93
CA VAL A 319 9.69 13.17 8.10
C VAL A 319 8.63 13.97 7.35
N VAL A 320 7.84 14.75 8.08
CA VAL A 320 6.64 15.43 7.53
C VAL A 320 6.68 16.95 7.62
N TYR A 321 7.82 17.52 7.99
CA TYR A 321 8.05 18.96 8.08
C TYR A 321 9.29 19.37 7.29
N GLN A 322 9.21 20.54 6.68
CA GLN A 322 10.30 21.13 5.89
C GLN A 322 11.54 21.39 6.74
N GLY A 323 12.71 21.13 6.19
CA GLY A 323 14.02 21.38 6.79
C GLY A 323 14.38 20.42 7.92
N ALA A 324 13.51 19.49 8.29
CA ALA A 324 13.76 18.55 9.38
C ALA A 324 14.79 17.50 8.97
N SER A 325 15.80 17.30 9.84
CA SER A 325 16.81 16.25 9.75
C SER A 325 16.64 15.17 10.81
N VAL A 326 15.62 15.30 11.66
CA VAL A 326 15.26 14.37 12.73
C VAL A 326 13.74 14.19 12.75
N VAL A 327 13.27 13.11 13.36
CA VAL A 327 11.85 12.88 13.64
C VAL A 327 11.65 12.47 15.10
N ASP A 328 10.71 13.13 15.77
CA ASP A 328 10.26 12.73 17.10
C ASP A 328 9.09 11.75 16.96
N ALA A 329 9.18 10.60 17.63
CA ALA A 329 8.18 9.55 17.59
C ALA A 329 7.99 8.88 18.94
N TYR A 330 6.79 8.38 19.20
CA TYR A 330 6.49 7.59 20.38
C TYR A 330 6.66 6.10 20.07
N ILE A 331 7.43 5.39 20.90
CA ILE A 331 7.70 3.96 20.75
C ILE A 331 6.93 3.18 21.82
N PRO A 332 5.87 2.41 21.47
CA PRO A 332 5.08 1.66 22.45
C PRO A 332 5.90 0.60 23.18
N ASN A 333 5.40 0.15 24.34
CA ASN A 333 6.05 -0.86 25.17
C ASN A 333 6.12 -2.24 24.48
N ALA A 334 7.24 -2.51 23.82
CA ALA A 334 7.66 -3.77 23.23
C ALA A 334 9.15 -3.66 22.87
N VAL A 335 9.78 -4.77 22.51
CA VAL A 335 11.11 -4.71 21.89
C VAL A 335 10.95 -4.22 20.45
N TRP A 336 11.75 -3.23 20.05
CA TRP A 336 11.80 -2.71 18.69
C TRP A 336 13.24 -2.72 18.18
N TYR A 337 13.43 -3.12 16.92
CA TYR A 337 14.73 -3.08 16.26
C TYR A 337 14.66 -2.17 15.04
N SER A 338 15.69 -1.38 14.78
CA SER A 338 15.79 -0.70 13.49
C SER A 338 16.05 -1.72 12.37
N ILE A 339 15.34 -1.54 11.26
CA ILE A 339 15.60 -2.24 10.00
C ILE A 339 15.95 -1.27 8.87
N ARG A 340 16.25 -0.02 9.22
CA ARG A 340 16.92 0.91 8.32
C ARG A 340 18.41 0.57 8.27
N GLN A 341 19.03 0.72 7.10
CA GLN A 341 20.38 0.22 6.85
C GLN A 341 21.46 0.90 7.70
N SER A 342 21.35 2.19 7.99
CA SER A 342 22.34 2.97 8.73
C SER A 342 22.49 2.57 10.20
N ASP A 343 21.43 2.02 10.79
CA ASP A 343 21.36 1.61 12.20
C ASP A 343 20.76 0.21 12.36
N TYR A 344 20.94 -0.64 11.34
CA TYR A 344 20.33 -1.96 11.25
C TYR A 344 20.62 -2.83 12.48
N GLY A 345 19.58 -3.40 13.08
CA GLY A 345 19.67 -4.28 14.23
C GLY A 345 19.81 -3.58 15.58
N ASN A 346 19.89 -2.24 15.61
CA ASN A 346 19.88 -1.50 16.87
C ASN A 346 18.55 -1.68 17.61
N VAL A 347 18.64 -1.96 18.92
CA VAL A 347 17.47 -2.02 19.81
C VAL A 347 17.04 -0.60 20.17
N ILE A 348 15.74 -0.34 20.09
CA ILE A 348 15.14 0.96 20.37
C ILE A 348 14.30 0.86 21.64
N ASP A 349 14.59 1.73 22.60
CA ASP A 349 13.86 1.80 23.86
C ASP A 349 12.47 2.47 23.68
N SER A 350 11.50 2.03 24.48
CA SER A 350 10.13 2.58 24.49
C SER A 350 10.03 4.01 25.07
N GLY A 351 8.94 4.70 24.71
CA GLY A 351 8.65 6.09 25.05
C GLY A 351 8.99 7.06 23.91
N MET A 352 8.94 8.36 24.19
CA MET A 352 9.31 9.39 23.21
C MET A 352 10.79 9.30 22.85
N ARG A 353 11.10 9.29 21.56
CA ARG A 353 12.46 9.22 21.02
C ARG A 353 12.62 10.15 19.82
N THR A 354 13.84 10.64 19.64
CA THR A 354 14.26 11.41 18.46
C THR A 354 15.16 10.52 17.60
N PHE A 355 14.86 10.44 16.32
CA PHE A 355 15.63 9.65 15.35
C PHE A 355 16.27 10.56 14.32
N ASP A 356 17.54 10.32 14.00
CA ASP A 356 18.20 10.94 12.86
C ASP A 356 17.47 10.54 11.57
N ALA A 357 17.21 11.50 10.69
CA ALA A 357 16.53 11.29 9.41
C ALA A 357 17.10 12.24 8.33
N PRO A 358 18.39 12.15 8.00
CA PRO A 358 18.99 13.00 6.98
C PRO A 358 18.42 12.72 5.57
N LEU A 359 18.53 13.69 4.66
CA LEU A 359 17.94 13.58 3.30
C LEU A 359 18.52 12.42 2.47
N HIS A 360 19.77 12.04 2.70
CA HIS A 360 20.45 10.98 1.94
C HIS A 360 20.14 9.56 2.44
N ASP A 361 19.43 9.43 3.56
CA ASP A 361 19.06 8.14 4.15
C ASP A 361 17.55 7.93 4.10
N MET A 362 17.11 6.68 4.23
CA MET A 362 15.69 6.36 4.35
C MET A 362 15.13 6.88 5.70
N ILE A 363 13.82 7.07 5.76
CA ILE A 363 13.13 7.32 7.04
C ILE A 363 13.43 6.18 8.04
N PRO A 364 13.41 6.44 9.35
CA PRO A 364 13.49 5.39 10.34
C PRO A 364 12.36 4.37 10.17
N VAL A 365 12.72 3.09 10.20
CA VAL A 365 11.77 1.98 10.11
C VAL A 365 12.14 0.94 11.16
N LEU A 366 11.17 0.59 12.00
CA LEU A 366 11.36 -0.33 13.11
C LEU A 366 10.57 -1.62 12.89
N VAL A 367 11.11 -2.74 13.35
CA VAL A 367 10.39 -4.02 13.43
C VAL A 367 10.17 -4.41 14.88
N ARG A 368 8.95 -4.84 15.20
CA ARG A 368 8.53 -5.31 16.52
C ARG A 368 9.11 -6.69 16.80
N GLY A 369 9.75 -6.87 17.95
CA GLY A 369 10.15 -8.15 18.48
C GLY A 369 8.96 -9.10 18.63
N GLY A 370 9.19 -10.40 18.41
CA GLY A 370 8.14 -11.41 18.32
C GLY A 370 7.67 -11.68 16.87
N SER A 371 8.24 -10.99 15.88
CA SER A 371 7.80 -11.08 14.48
C SER A 371 8.77 -11.88 13.60
N ILE A 372 8.23 -12.72 12.72
CA ILE A 372 8.96 -13.29 11.59
C ILE A 372 8.37 -12.73 10.30
N ILE A 373 9.23 -12.18 9.44
CA ILE A 373 8.88 -11.51 8.19
C ILE A 373 9.51 -12.26 7.02
N LEU A 374 8.70 -12.61 6.01
CA LEU A 374 9.17 -13.15 4.75
C LEU A 374 9.58 -12.02 3.82
N ARG A 375 10.80 -12.08 3.30
CA ARG A 375 11.40 -11.11 2.37
C ARG A 375 11.88 -11.81 1.10
N GLN A 376 12.13 -11.03 0.06
CA GLN A 376 12.67 -11.53 -1.21
C GLN A 376 13.47 -10.42 -1.87
N GLU A 377 14.69 -10.72 -2.36
CA GLU A 377 15.59 -9.73 -2.98
C GLU A 377 14.86 -8.81 -3.99
N PRO A 378 15.10 -7.49 -3.93
CA PRO A 378 14.41 -6.54 -4.79
C PRO A 378 14.87 -6.66 -6.24
N SER A 379 14.01 -6.25 -7.17
CA SER A 379 14.34 -6.16 -8.59
C SER A 379 13.54 -5.03 -9.25
N VAL A 380 13.84 -4.73 -10.51
CA VAL A 380 13.18 -3.65 -11.27
C VAL A 380 11.69 -3.90 -11.52
N SER A 381 11.21 -5.14 -11.37
CA SER A 381 9.80 -5.51 -11.48
C SER A 381 9.47 -6.69 -10.56
N THR A 382 8.19 -6.87 -10.23
CA THR A 382 7.72 -8.02 -9.44
C THR A 382 7.91 -9.33 -10.18
N PHE A 383 7.83 -9.35 -11.51
CA PHE A 383 8.13 -10.53 -12.33
C PHE A 383 9.55 -11.05 -12.08
N ALA A 384 10.55 -10.16 -12.07
CA ALA A 384 11.93 -10.53 -11.80
C ALA A 384 12.15 -10.81 -10.30
N ALA A 385 11.60 -9.97 -9.41
CA ALA A 385 11.75 -10.12 -7.96
C ALA A 385 11.25 -11.49 -7.48
N ARG A 386 10.11 -11.95 -8.00
CA ARG A 386 9.49 -13.23 -7.65
C ARG A 386 10.33 -14.46 -8.00
N GLN A 387 11.36 -14.32 -8.84
CA GLN A 387 12.29 -15.39 -9.18
C GLN A 387 13.45 -15.54 -8.18
N HIS A 388 13.67 -14.53 -7.33
CA HIS A 388 14.69 -14.60 -6.29
C HIS A 388 14.29 -15.53 -5.15
N THR A 389 15.25 -15.90 -4.32
CA THR A 389 15.01 -16.70 -3.13
C THR A 389 14.33 -15.90 -2.04
N PHE A 390 13.65 -16.61 -1.14
CA PHE A 390 13.13 -16.05 0.09
C PHE A 390 14.21 -15.90 1.15
N ASP A 391 14.00 -14.90 2.01
CA ASP A 391 14.73 -14.68 3.25
C ASP A 391 13.73 -14.58 4.40
N LEU A 392 14.11 -15.05 5.60
CA LEU A 392 13.34 -14.85 6.82
C LEU A 392 14.06 -13.86 7.73
N LEU A 393 13.41 -12.74 8.05
CA LEU A 393 13.80 -11.85 9.14
C LEU A 393 13.08 -12.28 10.42
N ILE A 394 13.83 -12.55 11.48
CA ILE A 394 13.34 -13.01 12.78
C ILE A 394 13.71 -11.95 13.82
N ALA A 395 12.76 -11.13 14.25
CA ALA A 395 12.96 -10.14 15.30
C ALA A 395 12.54 -10.75 16.65
N LEU A 396 13.48 -10.95 17.57
CA LEU A 396 13.18 -11.64 18.83
C LEU A 396 12.54 -10.73 19.88
N ASP A 397 11.54 -11.25 20.59
CA ASP A 397 11.01 -10.58 21.78
C ASP A 397 11.90 -10.82 23.02
N GLU A 398 11.45 -10.31 24.17
CA GLU A 398 12.12 -10.50 25.47
C GLU A 398 12.27 -11.98 25.86
N LYS A 399 11.38 -12.85 25.36
CA LYS A 399 11.36 -14.29 25.60
C LYS A 399 12.22 -15.05 24.58
N GLN A 400 12.92 -14.36 23.68
CA GLN A 400 13.70 -14.95 22.58
C GLN A 400 12.85 -15.82 21.66
N GLN A 401 11.61 -15.37 21.39
CA GLN A 401 10.64 -16.02 20.52
C GLN A 401 10.22 -15.08 19.39
N ALA A 402 9.76 -15.68 18.30
CA ALA A 402 9.11 -14.95 17.21
C ALA A 402 8.15 -15.86 16.44
N SER A 403 7.13 -15.26 15.83
CA SER A 403 6.19 -15.97 14.96
C SER A 403 5.81 -15.13 13.74
N GLY A 404 5.40 -15.80 12.66
CA GLY A 404 4.99 -15.13 11.43
C GLY A 404 4.00 -15.97 10.62
N ARG A 405 3.26 -15.30 9.74
CA ARG A 405 2.29 -15.88 8.81
C ARG A 405 2.55 -15.34 7.41
N PHE A 406 2.56 -16.23 6.42
CA PHE A 406 2.92 -15.88 5.04
C PHE A 406 1.94 -16.51 4.06
N TYR A 407 1.62 -15.77 3.00
CA TYR A 407 0.76 -16.21 1.90
C TYR A 407 1.49 -16.08 0.56
N TRP A 408 1.27 -17.03 -0.33
CA TRP A 408 1.87 -17.02 -1.68
C TRP A 408 0.97 -17.74 -2.69
N ASP A 409 0.69 -17.10 -3.81
CA ASP A 409 -0.01 -17.65 -4.98
C ASP A 409 0.70 -17.19 -6.26
N GLU A 410 0.11 -17.45 -7.43
CA GLU A 410 0.66 -17.01 -8.72
C GLU A 410 0.75 -15.47 -8.86
N GLY A 411 -0.05 -14.73 -8.08
CA GLY A 411 -0.03 -13.26 -7.98
C GLY A 411 -1.09 -12.55 -8.82
N GLU A 412 -1.61 -13.17 -9.87
CA GLU A 412 -2.55 -12.53 -10.81
C GLU A 412 -3.81 -13.33 -11.14
N ASP A 413 -3.96 -14.55 -10.61
CA ASP A 413 -5.16 -15.37 -10.84
C ASP A 413 -6.40 -14.76 -10.18
N ILE A 414 -7.53 -14.82 -10.88
CA ILE A 414 -8.84 -14.39 -10.36
C ILE A 414 -9.24 -15.27 -9.17
N VAL A 415 -9.62 -14.65 -8.07
CA VAL A 415 -10.07 -15.33 -6.84
C VAL A 415 -11.59 -15.29 -6.78
N THR A 416 -12.25 -16.37 -7.19
CA THR A 416 -13.72 -16.52 -7.04
C THR A 416 -14.11 -17.00 -5.64
N SER A 417 -13.29 -17.87 -5.05
CA SER A 417 -13.44 -18.41 -3.70
C SER A 417 -12.07 -18.83 -3.16
N PHE A 418 -11.80 -18.57 -1.88
CA PHE A 418 -10.54 -18.98 -1.25
C PHE A 418 -10.48 -20.49 -0.98
N GLU A 419 -11.60 -21.21 -0.99
CA GLU A 419 -11.62 -22.67 -0.95
C GLU A 419 -10.98 -23.26 -2.21
N GLN A 420 -11.31 -22.71 -3.38
CA GLN A 420 -10.87 -23.19 -4.69
C GLN A 420 -9.54 -22.56 -5.13
N HIS A 421 -9.22 -21.36 -4.65
CA HIS A 421 -8.02 -20.64 -5.04
C HIS A 421 -6.74 -21.40 -4.64
N SER A 422 -5.78 -21.43 -5.56
CA SER A 422 -4.51 -22.12 -5.42
C SER A 422 -3.49 -21.21 -4.74
N TYR A 423 -3.19 -21.48 -3.46
CA TYR A 423 -2.19 -20.71 -2.72
C TYR A 423 -1.54 -21.54 -1.60
N PHE A 424 -0.41 -21.07 -1.12
CA PHE A 424 0.26 -21.54 0.07
C PHE A 424 0.00 -20.60 1.25
N HIS A 425 -0.22 -21.20 2.42
CA HIS A 425 -0.23 -20.51 3.70
C HIS A 425 0.73 -21.21 4.65
N TRP A 426 1.72 -20.48 5.14
CA TRP A 426 2.68 -20.96 6.13
C TRP A 426 2.58 -20.18 7.44
N THR A 427 2.81 -20.89 8.54
CA THR A 427 3.13 -20.29 9.84
C THR A 427 4.57 -20.62 10.18
N ALA A 428 5.38 -19.63 10.57
CA ALA A 428 6.70 -19.84 11.11
C ALA A 428 6.75 -19.53 12.61
N ASN A 429 7.54 -20.29 13.33
CA ASN A 429 7.87 -20.01 14.73
C ASN A 429 9.36 -20.19 14.95
N PHE A 430 9.94 -19.33 15.78
CA PHE A 430 11.28 -19.43 16.27
C PHE A 430 11.28 -19.49 17.79
N SER A 431 12.10 -20.38 18.34
CA SER A 431 12.39 -20.42 19.77
C SER A 431 13.78 -20.99 20.05
N VAL A 432 14.33 -20.61 21.20
CA VAL A 432 15.53 -21.23 21.77
C VAL A 432 15.08 -22.21 22.86
N ILE A 433 15.35 -23.50 22.67
CA ILE A 433 14.97 -24.58 23.59
C ILE A 433 16.24 -25.19 24.16
N ALA A 434 16.59 -24.83 25.40
CA ALA A 434 17.67 -25.36 26.25
C ALA A 434 19.05 -25.54 25.56
N THR A 435 19.16 -26.47 24.61
CA THR A 435 20.37 -26.87 23.90
C THR A 435 20.40 -26.46 22.42
N HIS A 436 19.26 -26.06 21.82
CA HIS A 436 19.17 -25.73 20.40
C HIS A 436 18.25 -24.54 20.12
N ALA A 437 18.55 -23.78 19.08
CA ALA A 437 17.62 -22.83 18.45
C ALA A 437 16.90 -23.53 17.29
N VAL A 438 15.61 -23.23 17.10
CA VAL A 438 14.75 -23.92 16.14
C VAL A 438 13.87 -22.92 15.40
N VAL A 439 13.92 -22.96 14.06
CA VAL A 439 12.93 -22.36 13.16
C VAL A 439 12.03 -23.48 12.64
N LYS A 440 10.73 -23.36 12.82
CA LYS A 440 9.74 -24.30 12.29
C LYS A 440 8.77 -23.59 11.36
N VAL A 441 8.86 -23.90 10.07
CA VAL A 441 7.94 -23.42 9.03
C VAL A 441 6.92 -24.53 8.74
N VAL A 442 5.66 -24.29 9.05
CA VAL A 442 4.57 -25.26 8.90
C VAL A 442 3.64 -24.81 7.79
N CYS A 443 3.48 -25.64 6.76
CA CYS A 443 2.48 -25.45 5.72
C CYS A 443 1.08 -25.78 6.28
N LYS A 444 0.22 -24.77 6.39
CA LYS A 444 -1.16 -24.90 6.86
C LYS A 444 -2.13 -25.19 5.72
N LYS A 445 -1.85 -24.62 4.54
CA LYS A 445 -2.51 -24.95 3.28
C LYS A 445 -1.46 -24.97 2.18
N GLY A 446 -1.42 -26.06 1.41
CA GLY A 446 -0.58 -26.17 0.22
C GLY A 446 -1.41 -25.93 -1.03
N SER A 447 -0.76 -25.44 -2.08
CA SER A 447 -1.37 -25.35 -3.40
C SER A 447 -1.57 -26.73 -4.03
N ALA A 448 -2.73 -26.96 -4.65
CA ALA A 448 -3.00 -28.13 -5.48
C ALA A 448 -2.57 -27.94 -6.94
N GLY A 449 -2.33 -26.70 -7.40
CA GLY A 449 -2.07 -26.37 -8.79
C GLY A 449 -0.81 -25.55 -8.96
N GLY A 450 0.29 -26.21 -9.37
CA GLY A 450 1.43 -25.62 -10.08
C GLY A 450 2.25 -24.51 -9.40
N VAL A 451 1.80 -23.92 -8.28
CA VAL A 451 2.38 -22.67 -7.76
C VAL A 451 3.86 -22.83 -7.45
N ALA A 452 4.69 -22.06 -8.15
CA ALA A 452 6.13 -22.12 -7.96
C ALA A 452 6.51 -21.42 -6.66
N VAL A 453 7.12 -22.18 -5.74
CA VAL A 453 7.61 -21.67 -4.47
C VAL A 453 9.12 -21.45 -4.56
N PRO A 454 9.59 -20.20 -4.41
CA PRO A 454 11.02 -19.92 -4.28
C PRO A 454 11.69 -20.70 -3.14
N ARG A 455 12.99 -20.92 -3.28
CA ARG A 455 13.80 -21.53 -2.22
C ARG A 455 14.10 -20.51 -1.13
N LEU A 456 14.28 -20.97 0.10
CA LEU A 456 14.73 -20.17 1.23
C LEU A 456 16.25 -20.17 1.29
N ASP A 457 16.87 -18.99 1.27
CA ASP A 457 18.32 -18.79 1.21
C ASP A 457 18.87 -18.27 2.54
N LYS A 458 18.26 -17.24 3.13
CA LYS A 458 18.79 -16.61 4.34
C LYS A 458 17.82 -16.65 5.52
N ILE A 459 18.40 -16.73 6.72
CA ILE A 459 17.73 -16.43 8.00
C ILE A 459 18.52 -15.33 8.68
N ASP A 460 17.85 -14.22 8.98
CA ASP A 460 18.42 -13.01 9.57
C ASP A 460 17.73 -12.77 10.91
N ILE A 461 18.48 -12.81 12.01
CA ILE A 461 17.93 -12.82 13.37
C ILE A 461 18.38 -11.58 14.13
N LEU A 462 17.43 -10.77 14.58
CA LEU A 462 17.68 -9.59 15.41
C LEU A 462 17.48 -9.91 16.90
N GLY A 463 18.40 -9.44 17.74
CA GLY A 463 18.39 -9.66 19.17
C GLY A 463 18.83 -11.07 19.59
N TYR A 464 19.65 -11.74 18.77
CA TYR A 464 20.16 -13.07 19.06
C TYR A 464 21.25 -13.02 20.13
N LYS A 465 20.89 -13.35 21.39
CA LYS A 465 21.79 -13.22 22.55
C LYS A 465 22.73 -14.42 22.78
N ASN A 466 22.60 -15.49 21.99
CA ASN A 466 23.44 -16.68 22.21
C ASN A 466 24.84 -16.45 21.64
N ALA A 467 25.87 -16.73 22.44
CA ALA A 467 27.26 -16.59 22.03
C ALA A 467 27.68 -17.57 20.91
N ARG A 468 26.96 -18.70 20.78
CA ARG A 468 27.32 -19.74 19.80
C ARG A 468 26.73 -19.45 18.43
N ILE A 469 27.64 -19.26 17.47
CA ILE A 469 27.31 -19.05 16.06
C ILE A 469 27.43 -20.38 15.31
N PRO A 470 26.40 -20.82 14.56
CA PRO A 470 26.44 -22.10 13.87
C PRO A 470 27.34 -22.04 12.63
N ASN A 471 28.14 -23.08 12.41
CA ASN A 471 28.79 -23.37 11.12
C ASN A 471 28.04 -24.44 10.30
N TYR A 472 27.00 -25.04 10.90
CA TYR A 472 26.07 -25.93 10.24
C TYR A 472 24.70 -25.85 10.92
N VAL A 473 23.66 -26.17 10.17
CA VAL A 473 22.29 -26.36 10.66
C VAL A 473 21.78 -27.75 10.29
N PHE A 474 20.78 -28.25 11.00
CA PHE A 474 20.03 -29.42 10.60
C PHE A 474 18.71 -28.98 9.98
N VAL A 475 18.50 -29.33 8.71
CA VAL A 475 17.23 -29.12 8.00
C VAL A 475 16.53 -30.45 7.85
N ASN A 476 15.40 -30.61 8.53
CA ASN A 476 14.66 -31.87 8.60
C ASN A 476 15.55 -33.08 8.96
N GLY A 477 16.46 -32.88 9.93
CA GLY A 477 17.43 -33.89 10.38
C GLY A 477 18.69 -34.02 9.53
N LYS A 478 18.74 -33.43 8.33
CA LYS A 478 19.94 -33.45 7.48
C LYS A 478 20.86 -32.28 7.83
N ARG A 479 22.11 -32.58 8.17
CA ARG A 479 23.16 -31.57 8.39
C ARG A 479 23.51 -30.86 7.08
N LEU A 480 23.53 -29.53 7.11
CA LEU A 480 23.96 -28.64 6.03
C LEU A 480 24.95 -27.62 6.59
N PHE A 481 26.08 -27.43 5.92
CA PHE A 481 27.00 -26.34 6.24
C PHE A 481 26.39 -25.01 5.81
N VAL A 482 26.66 -23.97 6.59
CA VAL A 482 26.13 -22.62 6.39
C VAL A 482 27.25 -21.62 6.60
N ASP A 483 27.14 -20.49 5.89
CA ASP A 483 27.94 -19.31 6.19
C ASP A 483 27.19 -18.46 7.19
N THR A 484 27.90 -17.88 8.14
CA THR A 484 27.32 -17.01 9.16
C THR A 484 28.06 -15.70 9.27
N VAL A 485 27.28 -14.63 9.40
CA VAL A 485 27.77 -13.30 9.76
C VAL A 485 27.10 -12.93 11.07
N ASN A 486 27.91 -12.63 12.08
CA ASN A 486 27.42 -12.24 13.39
C ASN A 486 27.98 -10.86 13.75
N ASP A 487 27.08 -9.98 14.14
CA ASP A 487 27.38 -8.73 14.83
C ASP A 487 26.64 -8.72 16.16
N HIS A 488 27.01 -7.85 17.10
CA HIS A 488 26.59 -7.86 18.51
C HIS A 488 25.08 -8.10 18.71
N ASN A 489 24.23 -7.60 17.82
CA ASN A 489 22.77 -7.74 17.90
C ASN A 489 22.14 -8.54 16.74
N THR A 490 22.91 -9.03 15.76
CA THR A 490 22.36 -9.68 14.56
C THR A 490 23.09 -10.96 14.19
N LEU A 491 22.35 -12.00 13.86
CA LEU A 491 22.88 -13.24 13.28
C LEU A 491 22.26 -13.49 11.91
N LEU A 492 23.08 -13.41 10.86
CA LEU A 492 22.73 -13.83 9.51
C LEU A 492 23.27 -15.24 9.24
N ILE A 493 22.39 -16.14 8.79
CA ILE A 493 22.70 -17.49 8.36
C ILE A 493 22.36 -17.61 6.88
N VAL A 494 23.36 -17.92 6.05
CA VAL A 494 23.20 -18.17 4.61
C VAL A 494 23.22 -19.68 4.37
N MET A 495 22.14 -20.21 3.80
CA MET A 495 21.89 -21.63 3.60
C MET A 495 22.02 -22.01 2.11
N PRO A 496 22.23 -23.30 1.78
CA PRO A 496 22.30 -23.76 0.39
C PRO A 496 20.90 -23.90 -0.25
N LYS A 497 20.09 -22.83 -0.24
CA LYS A 497 18.79 -22.69 -0.92
C LYS A 497 17.84 -23.88 -0.72
N ILE A 498 17.20 -23.94 0.45
CA ILE A 498 16.33 -25.05 0.86
C ILE A 498 14.88 -24.88 0.37
N ARG A 499 14.12 -25.98 0.28
CA ARG A 499 12.71 -25.96 -0.17
C ARG A 499 11.76 -25.90 1.03
N ILE A 500 10.74 -25.03 0.99
CA ILE A 500 9.76 -24.83 2.08
C ILE A 500 8.29 -25.04 1.68
N ALA A 501 8.01 -25.72 0.55
CA ALA A 501 6.67 -25.83 -0.06
C ALA A 501 5.64 -26.60 0.81
N SER A 502 5.18 -27.78 0.36
CA SER A 502 4.00 -28.46 0.96
C SER A 502 4.29 -29.27 2.22
N ARG A 503 5.53 -29.28 2.71
CA ARG A 503 5.93 -30.04 3.91
C ARG A 503 6.48 -29.10 4.97
N SER A 504 6.19 -29.42 6.22
CA SER A 504 6.81 -28.73 7.35
C SER A 504 8.33 -28.81 7.25
N THR A 505 8.99 -27.68 7.43
CA THR A 505 10.45 -27.56 7.41
C THR A 505 10.91 -27.14 8.79
N THR A 506 11.80 -27.93 9.39
CA THR A 506 12.43 -27.64 10.68
C THR A 506 13.91 -27.39 10.44
N ILE A 507 14.39 -26.24 10.90
CA ILE A 507 15.80 -25.82 10.82
C ILE A 507 16.26 -25.62 12.24
N MET A 508 17.34 -26.29 12.65
CA MET A 508 17.84 -26.18 14.02
C MET A 508 19.36 -26.20 14.10
N TRP A 509 19.90 -25.54 15.12
CA TRP A 509 21.32 -25.56 15.43
C TRP A 509 21.55 -25.52 16.93
N SER A 510 22.72 -26.00 17.35
CA SER A 510 23.07 -26.08 18.77
C SER A 510 23.46 -24.72 19.33
N VAL A 511 23.04 -24.44 20.56
CA VAL A 511 23.40 -23.23 21.33
C VAL A 511 24.24 -23.54 22.58
N VAL A 512 24.58 -24.81 22.82
CA VAL A 512 25.41 -25.28 23.95
C VAL A 512 26.66 -25.97 23.46
N ASP A 513 27.76 -25.96 24.21
CA ASP A 513 28.95 -26.73 23.86
C ASP A 513 28.66 -28.23 23.92
N ARG A 514 29.03 -28.95 22.85
CA ARG A 514 29.23 -30.40 23.00
C ARG A 514 30.61 -30.55 23.65
N LYS A 515 30.69 -31.28 24.76
CA LYS A 515 31.98 -31.81 25.22
C LYS A 515 32.56 -32.63 24.07
N GLU A 516 33.78 -32.31 23.63
CA GLU A 516 34.54 -33.16 22.73
C GLU A 516 34.63 -34.56 23.37
N GLY A 517 33.93 -35.55 22.80
CA GLY A 517 34.02 -36.94 23.27
C GLY A 517 32.77 -37.82 23.15
N GLU A 518 31.57 -37.29 22.92
CA GLU A 518 30.36 -38.13 22.76
C GLU A 518 29.99 -38.31 21.27
N GLU A 519 30.72 -39.20 20.59
CA GLU A 519 30.17 -39.96 19.48
C GLU A 519 29.30 -41.09 20.07
N SER A 520 27.99 -40.87 20.14
CA SER A 520 27.04 -41.98 20.21
C SER A 520 25.95 -41.76 19.18
N ASP A 521 25.88 -42.70 18.24
CA ASP A 521 24.81 -42.89 17.27
C ASP A 521 23.41 -42.71 17.91
N GLU A 522 22.76 -41.58 17.63
CA GLU A 522 21.30 -41.51 17.67
C GLU A 522 20.78 -41.56 16.23
N SER A 523 20.61 -42.80 15.77
CA SER A 523 19.75 -43.10 14.63
C SER A 523 18.30 -42.73 15.00
N LEU A 524 17.82 -41.60 14.51
CA LEU A 524 16.38 -41.34 14.41
C LEU A 524 15.82 -42.31 13.36
N SER A 525 15.39 -43.47 13.83
CA SER A 525 14.77 -44.51 13.01
C SER A 525 13.42 -44.02 12.49
N THR A 526 13.31 -43.89 11.16
CA THR A 526 12.04 -43.97 10.45
C THR A 526 12.02 -45.30 9.72
N THR A 527 11.21 -46.23 10.21
CA THR A 527 10.87 -47.48 9.55
C THR A 527 10.18 -47.23 8.21
N SER A 528 10.78 -47.66 7.10
CA SER A 528 10.06 -48.36 6.02
C SER A 528 10.99 -48.85 4.91
N GLY A 529 11.00 -50.18 4.72
CA GLY A 529 10.92 -50.85 3.41
C GLY A 529 12.02 -50.64 2.37
N GLU A 530 12.86 -51.67 2.23
CA GLU A 530 13.79 -51.91 1.13
C GLU A 530 13.18 -51.79 -0.28
N LYS A 531 13.98 -51.29 -1.24
CA LYS A 531 14.48 -52.10 -2.36
C LYS A 531 15.62 -51.39 -3.10
N LYS A 532 16.75 -52.11 -3.20
CA LYS A 532 17.97 -51.80 -3.96
C LYS A 532 17.69 -51.76 -5.47
N PHE A 533 18.38 -50.88 -6.19
CA PHE A 533 19.01 -51.18 -7.47
C PHE A 533 20.31 -50.37 -7.61
N SER A 534 21.37 -51.08 -7.98
CA SER A 534 22.71 -50.60 -8.32
C SER A 534 22.75 -50.05 -9.74
N GLU A 535 23.60 -49.07 -10.03
CA GLU A 535 24.60 -49.17 -11.10
C GLU A 535 25.59 -47.99 -11.12
N ASN A 536 26.84 -48.33 -11.41
CA ASN A 536 27.98 -47.46 -11.63
C ASN A 536 27.82 -46.64 -12.93
N ALA A 537 28.33 -45.41 -12.96
CA ALA A 537 29.19 -44.98 -14.07
C ALA A 537 29.98 -43.71 -13.75
N ASN A 538 31.26 -43.86 -13.99
CA ASN A 538 32.37 -42.93 -13.95
C ASN A 538 32.27 -41.85 -15.05
N LYS A 539 33.07 -40.78 -14.87
CA LYS A 539 33.77 -39.94 -15.86
C LYS A 539 33.22 -38.56 -16.31
N ASN A 540 34.10 -37.59 -16.05
CA ASN A 540 34.68 -36.59 -16.95
C ASN A 540 34.16 -35.15 -16.94
N ILE A 541 35.04 -34.31 -16.40
CA ILE A 541 35.27 -32.87 -16.60
C ILE A 541 35.66 -32.61 -18.08
N PRO A 542 35.38 -31.41 -18.62
CA PRO A 542 36.51 -30.54 -19.00
C PRO A 542 36.35 -29.07 -18.58
N ASP A 543 37.52 -28.51 -18.24
CA ASP A 543 37.86 -27.10 -18.06
C ASP A 543 37.64 -26.25 -19.31
N SER A 544 37.35 -24.95 -19.13
CA SER A 544 37.92 -23.88 -19.97
C SER A 544 37.75 -22.48 -19.33
N THR A 545 38.90 -21.88 -18.97
CA THR A 545 39.36 -20.50 -19.30
C THR A 545 38.27 -19.48 -19.69
N GLY A 546 38.02 -18.35 -19.02
CA GLY A 546 38.96 -17.32 -18.54
C GLY A 546 39.03 -16.15 -19.53
N VAL A 547 38.47 -14.97 -19.22
CA VAL A 547 38.90 -13.65 -19.76
C VAL A 547 38.44 -12.52 -18.81
N ASN A 548 39.41 -11.70 -18.39
CA ASN A 548 39.28 -10.42 -17.69
C ASN A 548 38.85 -9.29 -18.63
N GLY A 549 38.14 -8.29 -18.10
CA GLY A 549 37.92 -7.01 -18.81
C GLY A 549 37.34 -5.92 -17.90
N LYS A 550 38.19 -5.29 -17.08
CA LYS A 550 37.90 -4.01 -16.41
C LYS A 550 38.39 -2.85 -17.29
N GLN A 551 37.58 -1.81 -17.47
CA GLN A 551 38.06 -0.46 -17.76
C GLN A 551 37.26 0.60 -16.99
N PRO A 552 37.88 1.75 -16.66
CA PRO A 552 37.43 2.67 -15.62
C PRO A 552 36.69 3.89 -16.16
N TYR A 553 35.74 4.42 -15.38
CA TYR A 553 35.10 5.71 -15.62
C TYR A 553 35.84 6.83 -14.87
N THR A 554 36.06 7.93 -15.58
CA THR A 554 36.78 9.13 -15.19
C THR A 554 35.91 10.10 -14.38
N GLU A 555 36.49 10.63 -13.31
CA GLU A 555 35.95 11.72 -12.48
C GLU A 555 35.91 13.06 -13.23
N VAL A 556 34.80 13.80 -13.09
CA VAL A 556 34.70 15.21 -13.47
C VAL A 556 34.35 16.01 -12.22
N LYS A 557 35.24 16.95 -11.84
CA LYS A 557 35.04 17.90 -10.73
C LYS A 557 34.09 19.04 -11.14
N PRO A 558 33.24 19.54 -10.23
CA PRO A 558 32.35 20.68 -10.49
C PRO A 558 33.03 22.04 -10.26
N SER A 559 32.59 23.06 -11.01
CA SER A 559 32.93 24.48 -10.81
C SER A 559 31.74 25.24 -10.18
N PRO A 560 31.97 26.26 -9.35
CA PRO A 560 30.93 26.89 -8.53
C PRO A 560 30.26 28.07 -9.25
N PHE A 561 28.94 28.21 -9.10
CA PHE A 561 28.26 29.46 -9.45
C PHE A 561 27.33 29.94 -8.33
N GLN A 562 27.32 31.27 -8.24
CA GLN A 562 26.96 32.11 -7.11
C GLN A 562 25.45 32.25 -6.88
N SER A 563 25.13 32.41 -5.60
CA SER A 563 23.85 32.83 -5.05
C SER A 563 23.43 34.23 -5.53
N ASN A 564 22.18 34.39 -5.91
CA ASN A 564 21.48 35.68 -5.82
C ASN A 564 20.15 35.47 -5.10
N SER A 565 20.04 36.08 -3.93
CA SER A 565 18.87 36.20 -3.08
C SER A 565 17.87 37.19 -3.68
N VAL A 566 16.60 36.78 -3.77
CA VAL A 566 15.49 37.70 -3.99
C VAL A 566 14.49 37.50 -2.85
N VAL A 567 14.36 38.55 -2.05
CA VAL A 567 13.41 38.70 -0.94
C VAL A 567 12.04 39.01 -1.53
N ILE A 568 11.01 38.24 -1.18
CA ILE A 568 9.61 38.62 -1.41
C ILE A 568 8.87 38.50 -0.07
N GLN A 569 8.35 39.64 0.38
CA GLN A 569 7.58 39.83 1.60
C GLN A 569 6.22 39.09 1.52
N ALA A 570 5.92 38.28 2.53
CA ALA A 570 4.59 37.72 2.75
C ALA A 570 3.77 38.68 3.62
N ASN A 571 2.59 39.07 3.14
CA ASN A 571 1.59 39.80 3.90
C ASN A 571 0.77 38.83 4.76
N LEU A 572 0.88 38.99 6.08
CA LEU A 572 -0.01 38.44 7.11
C LEU A 572 -1.36 39.19 7.07
N ILE A 573 -2.49 38.48 6.98
CA ILE A 573 -3.81 38.91 7.49
C ILE A 573 -4.72 37.67 7.57
N ASN A 574 -5.52 37.60 8.65
CA ASN A 574 -6.61 36.67 9.00
C ASN A 574 -6.27 35.46 9.91
N ILE A 575 -6.03 35.77 11.19
CA ILE A 575 -6.23 34.85 12.33
C ILE A 575 -7.52 35.27 13.03
N VAL A 576 -8.68 34.74 12.62
CA VAL A 576 -9.93 34.59 13.43
C VAL A 576 -10.82 33.63 12.62
N PRO A 577 -10.93 32.32 12.95
CA PRO A 577 -11.90 31.89 13.95
C PRO A 577 -11.54 30.54 14.64
N TRP A 578 -10.69 30.56 15.67
CA TRP A 578 -10.43 29.37 16.52
C TRP A 578 -11.17 29.41 17.87
N LEU A 579 -11.87 30.51 18.18
CA LEU A 579 -12.47 30.72 19.50
C LEU A 579 -13.93 30.22 19.64
N VAL A 580 -14.61 29.88 18.54
CA VAL A 580 -16.04 29.52 18.56
C VAL A 580 -16.27 28.00 18.69
N MET A 581 -15.27 27.16 18.37
CA MET A 581 -15.38 25.69 18.47
C MET A 581 -15.28 25.14 19.91
N TRP A 582 -14.75 25.93 20.85
CA TRP A 582 -14.53 25.49 22.24
C TRP A 582 -15.77 25.62 23.14
N ILE A 583 -16.77 26.40 22.77
CA ILE A 583 -17.94 26.64 23.63
C ILE A 583 -19.09 25.64 23.36
N THR A 584 -19.11 24.97 22.21
CA THR A 584 -20.13 23.97 21.86
C THR A 584 -19.80 22.54 22.31
N HIS A 585 -18.54 22.22 22.59
CA HIS A 585 -18.14 20.88 23.06
C HIS A 585 -18.36 20.62 24.56
N ALA A 586 -18.60 21.67 25.37
CA ALA A 586 -18.80 21.53 26.81
C ALA A 586 -20.26 21.25 27.23
N ILE A 587 -21.23 21.33 26.32
CA ILE A 587 -22.67 21.23 26.66
C ILE A 587 -23.26 19.84 26.31
N LEU A 588 -22.59 19.04 25.46
CA LEU A 588 -23.10 17.73 25.02
C LEU A 588 -22.65 16.53 25.87
N PHE A 589 -21.76 16.72 26.85
CA PHE A 589 -21.24 15.62 27.69
C PHE A 589 -21.96 15.43 29.03
N PHE A 590 -22.99 16.22 29.35
CA PHE A 590 -23.68 16.14 30.65
C PHE A 590 -25.05 15.43 30.66
N ASP A 591 -25.53 14.91 29.53
CA ASP A 591 -26.91 14.38 29.44
C ASP A 591 -27.05 12.91 28.97
N CYS A 592 -25.99 12.12 29.05
CA CYS A 592 -26.03 10.69 28.68
C CYS A 592 -25.57 9.78 29.84
N SER A 593 -26.09 10.02 31.04
CA SER A 593 -25.85 9.17 32.21
C SER A 593 -27.03 9.18 33.18
N ILE A 594 -28.24 8.86 32.72
CA ILE A 594 -29.35 8.31 33.53
C ILE A 594 -30.25 7.52 32.57
N SER A 595 -30.23 6.20 32.66
CA SER A 595 -31.39 5.29 32.45
C SER A 595 -30.92 3.88 32.06
N LEU A 596 -30.43 3.12 33.06
CA LEU A 596 -30.44 1.66 33.03
C LEU A 596 -30.34 1.15 34.48
N SER A 597 -31.45 1.32 35.21
CA SER A 597 -31.74 0.59 36.45
C SER A 597 -33.25 0.66 36.73
N LEU A 598 -34.01 -0.26 36.12
CA LEU A 598 -35.17 -0.97 36.67
C LEU A 598 -35.68 -1.98 35.64
#